data_AF-A0A7S2R991-F1
#
_entry.id   AF-A0A7S2R991-F1
#
_cell.length_a   1.000
_cell.length_b   1.000
_cell.length_c   1.000
_cell.angle_alpha   90.00
_cell.angle_beta   90.00
_cell.angle_gamma   90.00
#
_symmetry.space_group_name_H-M   'P 1'
#
loop_
_entity.id
_entity.type
_entity.pdbx_description
1 polymer ?
#
loop_
_entity_poly.entity_id
_entity_poly.type
_entity_poly.pdbx_seq_one_letter_code
_entity_poly.pdbx_strand_id
1 'polypeptide(L)'
;FIKDGVSLEHVPFGLVQGEDGKKFKTRAGDTVKLKDLLEEAVRIAGEDMRKRMEEEGREVGQEVADMAQTIGIGAVKYADLSLNRESNYRFSYQKMLALNGNTAPYMLYAYARIQGIRRRASEVIEMDEGAEVRVEHPAEVSLAKQLIRLPEVLEKVEAELYPHHLCDYLFELSQKFNQ
;
A
#
# COMPACT_ATOMS: atom_id res chain seq x y z
N PHE A 1 -3.94 -40.52 -4.04
CA PHE A 1 -2.83 -40.30 -3.10
C PHE A 1 -1.95 -39.18 -3.63
N ILE A 2 -1.34 -38.40 -2.75
CA ILE A 2 -0.51 -37.24 -3.10
C ILE A 2 0.90 -37.74 -3.42
N LYS A 3 1.56 -37.15 -4.43
CA LYS A 3 2.92 -37.53 -4.86
C LYS A 3 3.95 -37.06 -3.83
N ASP A 4 5.06 -37.78 -3.73
CA ASP A 4 6.22 -37.35 -2.95
C ASP A 4 6.72 -35.98 -3.45
N GLY A 5 7.08 -35.10 -2.50
CA GLY A 5 7.53 -33.73 -2.79
C GLY A 5 6.41 -32.70 -2.96
N VAL A 6 5.14 -33.06 -2.76
CA VAL A 6 4.02 -32.10 -2.77
C VAL A 6 3.65 -31.72 -1.34
N SER A 7 3.68 -30.41 -1.01
CA SER A 7 3.09 -29.87 0.21
C SER A 7 1.59 -29.57 0.01
N LEU A 8 0.79 -29.82 1.04
CA LEU A 8 -0.57 -29.31 1.15
C LEU A 8 -0.63 -28.34 2.30
N GLU A 9 -0.93 -27.08 1.99
CA GLU A 9 -0.90 -26.01 2.96
C GLU A 9 -2.28 -25.37 3.07
N HIS A 10 -2.77 -25.28 4.30
CA HIS A 10 -3.92 -24.45 4.63
C HIS A 10 -3.40 -23.05 4.96
N VAL A 11 -3.88 -22.05 4.24
CA VAL A 11 -3.51 -20.63 4.42
C VAL A 11 -4.67 -19.92 5.12
N PRO A 12 -4.78 -20.01 6.46
CA PRO A 12 -5.91 -19.44 7.18
C PRO A 12 -5.88 -17.90 7.17
N PHE A 13 -7.05 -17.31 7.35
CA PHE A 13 -7.19 -15.88 7.60
C PHE A 13 -8.22 -15.62 8.71
N GLY A 14 -8.05 -14.51 9.43
CA GLY A 14 -8.92 -14.08 10.50
C GLY A 14 -10.24 -13.50 10.00
N LEU A 15 -11.13 -13.18 10.94
CA LEU A 15 -12.43 -12.60 10.61
C LEU A 15 -12.31 -11.11 10.33
N VAL A 16 -13.06 -10.64 9.32
CA VAL A 16 -13.34 -9.21 9.14
C VAL A 16 -14.39 -8.78 10.15
N GLN A 17 -14.01 -7.82 10.99
CA GLN A 17 -14.79 -7.26 12.07
C GLN A 17 -15.21 -5.83 11.75
N GLY A 18 -16.39 -5.43 12.22
CA GLY A 18 -16.77 -4.03 12.32
C GLY A 18 -16.01 -3.31 13.43
N GLU A 19 -16.27 -2.01 13.56
CA GLU A 19 -15.67 -1.19 14.62
C GLU A 19 -16.07 -1.65 16.03
N ASP A 20 -17.22 -2.35 16.14
CA ASP A 20 -17.74 -2.97 17.36
C ASP A 20 -17.06 -4.30 17.73
N GLY A 21 -16.11 -4.77 16.91
CA GLY A 21 -15.41 -6.05 17.11
C GLY A 21 -16.25 -7.29 16.77
N LYS A 22 -17.47 -7.14 16.25
CA LYS A 22 -18.30 -8.24 15.78
C LYS A 22 -18.11 -8.46 14.29
N LYS A 23 -18.65 -9.55 13.76
CA LYS A 23 -18.60 -9.87 12.31
C LYS A 23 -19.09 -8.66 11.50
N PHE A 24 -18.29 -8.27 10.50
CA PHE A 24 -18.58 -7.12 9.66
C PHE A 24 -19.93 -7.27 8.94
N LYS A 25 -20.81 -6.29 9.15
CA LYS A 25 -22.20 -6.27 8.70
C LYS A 25 -22.61 -4.84 8.36
N THR A 26 -23.64 -4.69 7.53
CA THR A 26 -24.28 -3.39 7.28
C THR A 26 -24.93 -2.86 8.56
N ARG A 27 -25.31 -1.58 8.58
CA ARG A 27 -26.09 -0.99 9.69
C ARG A 27 -27.44 -1.70 9.93
N ALA A 28 -28.00 -2.33 8.90
CA ALA A 28 -29.21 -3.14 8.99
C ALA A 28 -28.96 -4.58 9.51
N GLY A 29 -27.69 -4.98 9.68
CA GLY A 29 -27.29 -6.31 10.15
C GLY A 29 -27.09 -7.35 9.04
N ASP A 30 -27.21 -6.94 7.78
CA ASP A 30 -27.05 -7.76 6.59
C ASP A 30 -25.58 -7.90 6.16
N THR A 31 -25.31 -8.85 5.26
CA THR A 31 -24.00 -9.01 4.64
C THR A 31 -23.69 -7.83 3.71
N VAL A 32 -22.51 -7.24 3.87
CA VAL A 32 -22.03 -6.17 2.98
C VAL A 32 -21.66 -6.75 1.62
N LYS A 33 -22.21 -6.21 0.53
CA LYS A 33 -21.79 -6.59 -0.82
C LYS A 33 -20.42 -6.00 -1.11
N LEU A 34 -19.51 -6.81 -1.65
CA LEU A 34 -18.17 -6.37 -2.01
C LEU A 34 -18.20 -5.18 -2.99
N LYS A 35 -19.12 -5.19 -3.96
CA LYS A 35 -19.29 -4.09 -4.92
C LYS A 35 -19.53 -2.77 -4.19
N ASP A 36 -20.53 -2.72 -3.31
CA ASP A 36 -20.91 -1.51 -2.58
C ASP A 36 -19.75 -1.02 -1.69
N LEU A 37 -18.97 -1.94 -1.10
CA LEU A 37 -17.79 -1.61 -0.31
C LEU A 37 -16.69 -0.96 -1.15
N LEU A 38 -16.40 -1.51 -2.32
CA LEU A 38 -15.39 -0.97 -3.23
C LEU A 38 -15.81 0.38 -3.80
N GLU A 39 -17.08 0.51 -4.22
CA GLU A 39 -17.65 1.78 -4.70
C GLU A 39 -17.58 2.87 -3.62
N GLU A 40 -17.87 2.52 -2.36
CA GLU A 40 -17.78 3.45 -1.24
C GLU A 40 -16.32 3.87 -0.95
N ALA A 41 -15.36 2.94 -1.00
CA ALA A 41 -13.94 3.28 -0.85
C ALA A 41 -13.45 4.27 -1.91
N VAL A 42 -13.86 4.05 -3.18
CA VAL A 42 -13.54 4.94 -4.30
C VAL A 42 -14.22 6.30 -4.14
N ARG A 43 -15.48 6.33 -3.72
CA ARG A 43 -16.22 7.58 -3.45
C ARG A 43 -15.52 8.42 -2.38
N ILE A 44 -15.18 7.82 -1.24
CA ILE A 44 -14.49 8.51 -0.13
C ILE A 44 -13.12 9.04 -0.59
N ALA A 45 -12.34 8.22 -1.32
CA ALA A 45 -11.05 8.65 -1.86
C ALA A 45 -11.18 9.85 -2.81
N GLY A 46 -12.18 9.83 -3.70
CA GLY A 46 -12.43 10.92 -4.64
C GLY A 46 -12.95 12.21 -3.98
N GLU A 47 -13.67 12.10 -2.87
CA GLU A 47 -14.10 13.26 -2.07
C GLU A 47 -12.94 13.91 -1.33
N ASP A 48 -12.12 13.11 -0.65
CA ASP A 48 -10.93 13.60 0.05
C ASP A 48 -9.94 14.29 -0.91
N MET A 49 -9.77 13.72 -2.12
CA MET A 49 -8.91 14.30 -3.15
C MET A 49 -9.43 15.66 -3.66
N ARG A 50 -10.73 15.73 -4.02
CA ARG A 50 -11.33 16.97 -4.50
C ARG A 50 -11.22 18.09 -3.47
N LYS A 51 -11.53 17.77 -2.22
CA LYS A 51 -11.43 18.72 -1.11
C LYS A 51 -10.03 19.33 -0.99
N ARG A 52 -8.98 18.51 -1.13
CA ARG A 52 -7.60 19.01 -1.06
C ARG A 52 -7.17 19.80 -2.28
N MET A 53 -7.60 19.38 -3.46
CA MET A 53 -7.34 20.16 -4.67
C MET A 53 -7.97 21.55 -4.57
N GLU A 54 -9.18 21.65 -4.03
CA GLU A 54 -9.83 22.94 -3.76
C GLU A 54 -9.05 23.77 -2.73
N GLU A 55 -8.59 23.17 -1.63
CA GLU A 55 -7.76 23.83 -0.60
C GLU A 55 -6.39 24.31 -1.17
N GLU A 56 -5.83 23.57 -2.13
CA GLU A 56 -4.57 23.89 -2.82
C GLU A 56 -4.77 24.83 -4.03
N GLY A 57 -6.00 25.21 -4.37
CA GLY A 57 -6.32 26.04 -5.54
C GLY A 57 -6.04 25.36 -6.89
N ARG A 58 -6.08 24.03 -6.94
CA ARG A 58 -5.82 23.21 -8.13
C ARG A 58 -7.13 22.83 -8.82
N GLU A 59 -7.13 22.83 -10.14
CA GLU A 59 -8.30 22.38 -10.91
C GLU A 59 -8.54 20.87 -10.75
N VAL A 60 -9.81 20.51 -10.59
CA VAL A 60 -10.27 19.12 -10.55
C VAL A 60 -10.40 18.62 -12.00
N GLY A 61 -9.37 17.91 -12.46
CA GLY A 61 -9.34 17.31 -13.79
C GLY A 61 -10.03 15.94 -13.87
N GLN A 62 -10.12 15.39 -15.09
CA GLN A 62 -10.67 14.05 -15.34
C GLN A 62 -9.87 12.92 -14.67
N GLU A 63 -8.57 13.14 -14.41
CA GLU A 63 -7.66 12.19 -13.76
C GLU A 63 -8.09 11.82 -12.33
N VAL A 64 -8.92 12.65 -11.69
CA VAL A 64 -9.37 12.42 -10.30
C VAL A 64 -10.16 11.12 -10.18
N ALA A 65 -10.93 10.74 -11.21
CA ALA A 65 -11.67 9.47 -11.19
C ALA A 65 -10.72 8.26 -11.15
N ASP A 66 -9.70 8.25 -12.00
CA ASP A 66 -8.72 7.17 -12.08
C ASP A 66 -7.85 7.08 -10.80
N MET A 67 -7.46 8.24 -10.26
CA MET A 67 -6.73 8.32 -9.01
C MET A 67 -7.59 7.85 -7.82
N ALA A 68 -8.86 8.25 -7.75
CA ALA A 68 -9.79 7.80 -6.73
C ALA A 68 -9.99 6.27 -6.79
N GLN A 69 -10.11 5.71 -7.99
CA GLN A 69 -10.20 4.27 -8.18
C GLN A 69 -8.92 3.55 -7.69
N THR A 70 -7.76 4.05 -8.09
CA THR A 70 -6.46 3.49 -7.69
C THR A 70 -6.29 3.51 -6.17
N ILE A 71 -6.58 4.65 -5.53
CA ILE A 71 -6.44 4.83 -4.08
C ILE A 71 -7.49 4.02 -3.33
N GLY A 72 -8.77 4.07 -3.73
CA GLY A 72 -9.86 3.38 -3.05
C GLY A 72 -9.69 1.86 -3.07
N ILE A 73 -9.44 1.27 -4.24
CA ILE A 73 -9.21 -0.17 -4.38
C ILE A 73 -7.88 -0.58 -3.72
N GLY A 74 -6.83 0.23 -3.90
CA GLY A 74 -5.54 0.02 -3.26
C GLY A 74 -5.65 -0.01 -1.75
N ALA A 75 -6.40 0.92 -1.15
CA ALA A 75 -6.59 1.01 0.29
C ALA A 75 -7.29 -0.24 0.86
N VAL A 76 -8.34 -0.73 0.21
CA VAL A 76 -9.04 -1.94 0.65
C VAL A 76 -8.10 -3.16 0.62
N LYS A 77 -7.36 -3.35 -0.49
CA LYS A 77 -6.43 -4.47 -0.62
C LYS A 77 -5.27 -4.38 0.38
N TYR A 78 -4.65 -3.20 0.47
CA TYR A 78 -3.46 -3.00 1.27
C TYR A 78 -3.76 -3.11 2.77
N ALA A 79 -4.93 -2.63 3.22
CA ALA A 79 -5.31 -2.73 4.62
C ALA A 79 -5.52 -4.17 5.12
N ASP A 80 -5.86 -5.09 4.21
CA ASP A 80 -5.91 -6.52 4.49
C ASP A 80 -4.49 -7.13 4.45
N LEU A 81 -3.74 -6.85 3.37
CA LEU A 81 -2.40 -7.41 3.14
C LEU A 81 -1.34 -6.93 4.13
N SER A 82 -1.47 -5.72 4.69
CA SER A 82 -0.49 -5.13 5.61
C SER A 82 -0.61 -5.63 7.04
N LEU A 83 -1.58 -6.51 7.31
CA LEU A 83 -1.78 -7.13 8.62
C LEU A 83 -1.45 -8.62 8.55
N ASN A 84 -1.09 -9.19 9.69
CA ASN A 84 -0.96 -10.63 9.79
C ASN A 84 -2.31 -11.29 9.45
N ARG A 85 -2.35 -12.06 8.36
CA ARG A 85 -3.57 -12.69 7.84
C ARG A 85 -4.33 -13.50 8.88
N GLU A 86 -3.66 -14.10 9.87
CA GLU A 86 -4.30 -14.93 10.90
C GLU A 86 -5.01 -14.09 11.98
N SER A 87 -4.73 -12.80 12.03
CA SER A 87 -5.36 -11.87 12.97
C SER A 87 -6.75 -11.47 12.47
N ASN A 88 -7.67 -11.28 13.41
CA ASN A 88 -8.93 -10.61 13.06
C ASN A 88 -8.64 -9.16 12.67
N TYR A 89 -9.27 -8.69 11.60
CA TYR A 89 -9.08 -7.35 11.06
C TYR A 89 -10.32 -6.49 11.32
N ARG A 90 -10.14 -5.30 11.90
CA ARG A 90 -11.21 -4.31 12.04
C ARG A 90 -11.27 -3.39 10.83
N PHE A 91 -12.29 -3.58 10.01
CA PHE A 91 -12.54 -2.77 8.83
C PHE A 91 -12.86 -1.32 9.22
N SER A 92 -12.15 -0.35 8.62
CA SER A 92 -12.41 1.07 8.81
C SER A 92 -11.92 1.87 7.61
N TYR A 93 -12.83 2.53 6.89
CA TYR A 93 -12.49 3.39 5.76
C TYR A 93 -11.52 4.50 6.16
N GLN A 94 -11.75 5.13 7.31
CA GLN A 94 -10.91 6.19 7.82
C GLN A 94 -9.45 5.74 7.98
N LYS A 95 -9.22 4.54 8.52
CA LYS A 95 -7.86 4.02 8.73
C LYS A 95 -7.19 3.64 7.43
N MET A 96 -7.87 2.91 6.54
CA MET A 96 -7.25 2.43 5.30
C MET A 96 -6.98 3.56 4.29
N LEU A 97 -7.79 4.63 4.32
CA LEU A 97 -7.63 5.81 3.46
C LEU A 97 -6.79 6.93 4.11
N ALA A 98 -6.23 6.71 5.29
CA ALA A 98 -5.35 7.69 5.92
C ALA A 98 -4.07 7.92 5.09
N LEU A 99 -3.57 9.15 5.06
CA LEU A 99 -2.31 9.49 4.38
C LEU A 99 -1.05 9.19 5.16
N ASN A 100 -1.20 8.88 6.44
CA ASN A 100 -0.11 8.60 7.35
C ASN A 100 -0.17 7.14 7.82
N GLY A 101 0.99 6.62 8.20
CA GLY A 101 1.12 5.22 8.59
C GLY A 101 1.21 4.27 7.39
N ASN A 102 1.16 2.97 7.69
CA ASN A 102 1.34 1.91 6.71
C ASN A 102 0.04 1.68 5.89
N THR A 103 -0.24 2.59 4.95
CA THR A 103 -1.47 2.60 4.14
C THR A 103 -1.17 2.75 2.65
N ALA A 104 -2.11 2.34 1.78
CA ALA A 104 -1.96 2.51 0.34
C ALA A 104 -1.85 3.99 -0.10
N PRO A 105 -2.66 4.94 0.42
CA PRO A 105 -2.50 6.35 0.06
C PRO A 105 -1.10 6.89 0.39
N TYR A 106 -0.53 6.52 1.54
CA TYR A 106 0.84 6.91 1.89
C TYR A 106 1.86 6.31 0.91
N MET A 107 1.76 5.02 0.59
CA MET A 107 2.63 4.35 -0.40
C MET A 107 2.54 4.98 -1.79
N LEU A 108 1.34 5.25 -2.28
CA LEU A 108 1.12 5.86 -3.59
C LEU A 108 1.66 7.29 -3.64
N TYR A 109 1.50 8.06 -2.57
CA TYR A 109 2.08 9.39 -2.46
C TYR A 109 3.61 9.34 -2.46
N ALA A 110 4.22 8.43 -1.69
CA ALA A 110 5.67 8.24 -1.67
C ALA A 110 6.20 7.88 -3.06
N TYR A 111 5.53 6.95 -3.76
CA TYR A 111 5.86 6.59 -5.13
C TYR A 111 5.78 7.79 -6.10
N ALA A 112 4.67 8.55 -6.06
CA ALA A 112 4.50 9.73 -6.91
C ALA A 112 5.59 10.78 -6.66
N ARG A 113 6.01 10.98 -5.40
CA ARG A 113 7.12 11.87 -5.03
C ARG A 113 8.45 11.40 -5.63
N ILE A 114 8.77 10.10 -5.54
CA ILE A 114 9.96 9.51 -6.14
C ILE A 114 9.98 9.74 -7.66
N GLN A 115 8.87 9.44 -8.33
CA GLN A 115 8.74 9.67 -9.78
C GLN A 115 8.87 11.14 -10.17
N GLY A 116 8.36 12.05 -9.32
CA GLY A 116 8.53 13.49 -9.49
C GLY A 116 9.98 13.94 -9.40
N ILE A 117 10.77 13.38 -8.48
CA ILE A 117 12.22 13.63 -8.39
C ILE A 117 12.91 13.14 -9.66
N ARG A 118 12.62 11.91 -10.10
CA ARG A 118 13.20 11.33 -11.33
C ARG A 118 12.92 12.19 -12.56
N ARG A 119 11.67 12.66 -12.74
CA ARG A 119 11.27 13.51 -13.87
C ARG A 119 12.03 14.84 -13.88
N ARG A 120 12.10 15.53 -12.74
CA ARG A 120 12.87 16.78 -12.65
C ARG A 120 14.36 16.56 -12.91
N ALA A 121 14.91 15.45 -12.44
CA ALA A 121 16.30 15.10 -12.71
C ALA A 121 16.55 14.88 -14.21
N SER A 122 15.67 14.15 -14.91
CA SER A 122 15.82 13.91 -16.36
C SER A 122 15.73 15.17 -17.24
N GLU A 123 15.23 16.29 -16.72
CA GLU A 123 15.22 17.58 -17.42
C GLU A 123 16.59 18.30 -17.36
N VAL A 124 17.43 17.95 -16.38
CA VAL A 124 18.71 18.64 -16.11
C VAL A 124 19.93 17.75 -16.29
N ILE A 125 19.76 16.43 -16.21
CA ILE A 125 20.83 15.44 -16.40
C ILE A 125 20.37 14.32 -17.33
N GLU A 126 21.25 13.91 -18.24
CA GLU A 126 21.08 12.65 -18.96
C GLU A 126 21.35 11.49 -17.99
N MET A 127 20.42 10.52 -17.93
CA MET A 127 20.59 9.34 -17.11
C MET A 127 21.60 8.39 -17.78
N ASP A 128 22.78 8.25 -17.18
CA ASP A 128 23.81 7.30 -17.61
C ASP A 128 23.67 5.98 -16.83
N GLU A 129 23.37 4.90 -17.53
CA GLU A 129 23.28 3.55 -16.95
C GLU A 129 24.65 3.01 -16.48
N GLY A 130 25.75 3.56 -16.99
CA GLY A 130 27.12 3.21 -16.60
C GLY A 130 27.68 4.03 -15.43
N ALA A 131 26.91 4.99 -14.91
CA ALA A 131 27.36 5.86 -13.82
C ALA A 131 27.66 5.05 -12.54
N GLU A 132 28.81 5.35 -11.93
CA GLU A 132 29.18 4.78 -10.64
C GLU A 132 28.26 5.33 -9.53
N VAL A 133 27.53 4.43 -8.84
CA VAL A 133 26.71 4.80 -7.67
C VAL A 133 27.61 4.90 -6.44
N ARG A 134 27.86 6.13 -5.98
CA ARG A 134 28.60 6.41 -4.75
C ARG A 134 27.66 6.51 -3.57
N VAL A 135 27.97 5.78 -2.50
CA VAL A 135 27.16 5.68 -1.28
C VAL A 135 28.06 6.05 -0.10
N GLU A 136 28.01 7.30 0.33
CA GLU A 136 28.94 7.86 1.33
C GLU A 136 28.21 8.33 2.58
N HIS A 137 27.07 9.00 2.40
CA HIS A 137 26.31 9.54 3.51
C HIS A 137 25.59 8.42 4.29
N PRO A 138 25.51 8.48 5.63
CA PRO A 138 24.84 7.45 6.42
C PRO A 138 23.39 7.13 5.99
N ALA A 139 22.65 8.14 5.51
CA ALA A 139 21.30 7.94 4.97
C ALA A 139 21.30 7.14 3.66
N GLU A 140 22.27 7.38 2.77
CA GLU A 140 22.44 6.64 1.52
C GLU A 140 22.79 5.18 1.82
N VAL A 141 23.71 4.94 2.76
CA VAL A 141 24.07 3.59 3.22
C VAL A 141 22.85 2.87 3.80
N SER A 142 22.05 3.56 4.61
CA SER A 142 20.82 3.02 5.20
C SER A 142 19.79 2.63 4.14
N LEU A 143 19.59 3.48 3.12
CA LEU A 143 18.67 3.23 2.01
C LEU A 143 19.17 2.09 1.11
N ALA A 144 20.45 2.11 0.72
CA ALA A 144 21.07 1.07 -0.10
C ALA A 144 20.96 -0.31 0.57
N LYS A 145 21.24 -0.38 1.88
CA LYS A 145 21.05 -1.61 2.67
C LYS A 145 19.61 -2.09 2.70
N GLN A 146 18.62 -1.20 2.72
CA GLN A 146 17.23 -1.63 2.66
C GLN A 146 16.89 -2.18 1.28
N LEU A 147 17.30 -1.49 0.19
CA LEU A 147 17.00 -1.90 -1.18
C LEU A 147 17.49 -3.33 -1.49
N ILE A 148 18.70 -3.69 -1.05
CA ILE A 148 19.27 -5.02 -1.30
C ILE A 148 18.61 -6.15 -0.52
N ARG A 149 17.74 -5.85 0.47
CA ARG A 149 17.00 -6.86 1.25
C ARG A 149 15.72 -7.35 0.58
N LEU A 150 15.29 -6.74 -0.52
CA LEU A 150 14.06 -7.15 -1.21
C LEU A 150 14.04 -8.66 -1.53
N PRO A 151 15.12 -9.29 -2.06
CA PRO A 151 15.11 -10.73 -2.33
C PRO A 151 14.82 -11.57 -1.08
N GLU A 152 15.46 -11.26 0.06
CA GLU A 152 15.24 -11.95 1.34
C GLU A 152 13.78 -11.83 1.81
N VAL A 153 13.16 -10.67 1.61
CA VAL A 153 11.74 -10.44 1.95
C VAL A 153 10.84 -11.28 1.06
N LEU A 154 11.14 -11.38 -0.25
CA LEU A 154 10.36 -12.20 -1.18
C LEU A 154 10.47 -13.69 -0.86
N GLU A 155 11.67 -14.19 -0.58
CA GLU A 155 11.89 -15.58 -0.13
C GLU A 155 11.10 -15.88 1.14
N LYS A 156 11.07 -14.96 2.10
CA LYS A 156 10.29 -15.10 3.32
C LYS A 156 8.77 -15.14 3.04
N VAL A 157 8.28 -14.26 2.17
CA VAL A 157 6.85 -14.23 1.79
C VAL A 157 6.46 -15.51 1.06
N GLU A 158 7.32 -16.03 0.18
CA GLU A 158 7.10 -17.29 -0.52
C GLU A 158 7.05 -18.48 0.46
N ALA A 159 7.99 -18.53 1.41
CA ALA A 159 8.09 -19.62 2.38
C ALA A 159 6.96 -19.62 3.42
N GLU A 160 6.51 -18.44 3.88
CA GLU A 160 5.54 -18.34 4.98
C GLU A 160 4.12 -17.95 4.54
N LEU A 161 3.96 -17.50 3.29
CA LEU A 161 2.69 -17.03 2.72
C LEU A 161 2.07 -15.88 3.55
N TYR A 162 2.92 -14.98 4.03
CA TYR A 162 2.58 -13.81 4.83
C TYR A 162 2.87 -12.51 4.06
N PRO A 163 1.90 -11.94 3.32
CA PRO A 163 2.13 -10.74 2.51
C PRO A 163 2.46 -9.48 3.32
N HIS A 164 2.12 -9.43 4.61
CA HIS A 164 2.41 -8.28 5.47
C HIS A 164 3.91 -8.01 5.59
N HIS A 165 4.78 -9.02 5.49
CA HIS A 165 6.22 -8.81 5.46
C HIS A 165 6.65 -7.91 4.29
N LEU A 166 6.01 -8.04 3.13
CA LEU A 166 6.27 -7.17 1.98
C LEU A 166 5.73 -5.76 2.20
N CYS A 167 4.52 -5.63 2.76
CA CYS A 167 3.96 -4.32 3.10
C CYS A 167 4.82 -3.56 4.11
N ASP A 168 5.30 -4.24 5.17
CA ASP A 168 6.18 -3.66 6.18
C ASP A 168 7.52 -3.24 5.56
N TYR A 169 8.12 -4.10 4.73
CA TYR A 169 9.34 -3.76 4.01
C TYR A 169 9.18 -2.51 3.13
N LEU A 170 8.11 -2.42 2.34
CA LEU A 170 7.83 -1.28 1.47
C LEU A 170 7.60 0.00 2.28
N PHE A 171 6.91 -0.11 3.42
CA PHE A 171 6.71 1.01 4.33
C PHE A 171 8.03 1.51 4.91
N GLU A 172 8.86 0.63 5.46
CA GLU A 172 10.19 0.98 5.96
C GLU A 172 11.09 1.58 4.87
N LEU A 173 11.05 1.02 3.66
CA LEU A 173 11.82 1.52 2.51
C LEU A 173 11.39 2.96 2.17
N SER A 174 10.09 3.23 2.14
CA SER A 174 9.57 4.57 1.90
C SER A 174 9.98 5.56 3.01
N GLN A 175 10.05 5.11 4.27
CA GLN A 175 10.49 5.94 5.38
C GLN A 175 11.98 6.29 5.25
N LYS A 176 12.83 5.31 4.91
CA LYS A 176 14.27 5.53 4.66
C LYS A 176 14.54 6.44 3.48
N PHE A 177 13.70 6.37 2.43
CA PHE A 177 13.82 7.28 1.29
C PHE A 177 13.45 8.74 1.66
N ASN A 178 12.54 8.93 2.60
CA ASN A 178 12.06 10.25 3.01
C ASN A 178 12.88 10.90 4.15
N GLN A 179 13.84 10.19 4.74
CA GLN A 179 14.82 10.73 5.69
C GLN A 179 15.88 11.56 4.98
#